data_AF-A0A9D2I3F7-F1
#
_entry.id   AF-A0A9D2I3F7-F1
#
_cell.length_a   1.000
_cell.length_b   1.000
_cell.length_c   1.000
_cell.angle_alpha   90.00
_cell.angle_beta   90.00
_cell.angle_gamma   90.00
#
_symmetry.space_group_name_H-M   'P 1'
#
loop_
_entity.id
_entity.type
_entity.pdbx_description
1 polymer ?
#
loop_
_entity_poly.entity_id
_entity_poly.type
_entity_poly.pdbx_seq_one_letter_code
_entity_poly.pdbx_strand_id
1 'polypeptide(L)' 'MELKKALALENFAQTVYRKCDCCKRVRDIYFRLNIRDAKSTSMLVGSLELCKDCGYNMGDITNANVSTEKVLEEFNFE' A
#
# COMPACT_ATOMS: atom_id res chain seq x y z
N MET A 1 -0.65 11.45 -17.19
CA MET A 1 0.13 10.42 -16.46
C MET A 1 -0.76 9.90 -15.35
N GLU A 2 -1.18 8.63 -15.42
CA GLU A 2 -2.03 8.07 -14.37
C GLU A 2 -1.16 7.67 -13.18
N LEU A 3 -1.10 8.54 -12.16
CA LEU A 3 -0.30 8.34 -10.95
C LEU A 3 -0.57 6.98 -10.30
N LYS A 4 -1.83 6.53 -10.32
CA LYS A 4 -2.28 5.23 -9.79
C LYS A 4 -1.63 4.02 -10.47
N LYS A 5 -1.25 4.13 -11.75
CA LYS A 5 -0.55 3.05 -12.47
C LYS A 5 0.94 3.04 -12.18
N ALA A 6 1.55 4.21 -11.99
CA ALA A 6 2.97 4.34 -11.67
C ALA A 6 3.29 4.01 -10.20
N LEU A 7 2.36 4.34 -9.29
CA LEU A 7 2.48 4.17 -7.84
C LEU A 7 1.29 3.34 -7.36
N ALA A 8 1.45 2.02 -7.36
CA ALA A 8 0.40 1.09 -6.96
C ALA A 8 0.61 0.66 -5.51
N LEU A 9 -0.32 1.04 -4.63
CA LEU A 9 -0.30 0.65 -3.22
C LEU A 9 -1.16 -0.60 -3.03
N GLU A 10 -0.53 -1.69 -2.59
CA GLU A 10 -1.15 -3.01 -2.41
C GLU A 10 -1.14 -3.41 -0.93
N ASN A 11 -2.17 -4.14 -0.51
CA ASN A 11 -2.25 -4.71 0.83
C ASN A 11 -1.54 -6.07 0.87
N PHE A 12 -0.79 -6.34 1.93
CA PHE A 12 -0.30 -7.67 2.21
C PHE A 12 -1.45 -8.57 2.67
N ALA A 13 -1.47 -9.82 2.19
CA ALA A 13 -2.43 -10.81 2.65
C ALA A 13 -2.25 -11.18 4.13
N GLN A 14 -1.01 -11.15 4.60
CA GLN A 14 -0.63 -11.36 6.00
C GLN A 14 0.37 -10.29 6.40
N THR A 15 0.17 -9.68 7.56
CA THR A 15 1.10 -8.68 8.10
C THR A 15 2.41 -9.34 8.51
N VAL A 16 3.52 -8.65 8.24
CA VAL A 16 4.86 -9.12 8.63
C VAL A 16 5.48 -8.12 9.59
N TYR A 17 5.96 -8.59 10.74
CA TYR A 17 6.63 -7.74 11.73
C TYR A 17 8.08 -7.49 11.34
N ARG A 18 8.37 -6.28 10.81
CA ARG A 18 9.72 -5.89 10.37
C ARG A 18 9.88 -4.36 10.31
N LYS A 19 11.06 -3.90 9.91
CA LYS A 19 11.36 -2.47 9.79
C LYS A 19 10.57 -1.85 8.61
N CYS A 20 9.79 -0.81 8.89
CA CYS A 20 9.10 -0.01 7.87
C CYS A 20 10.11 0.80 7.04
N ASP A 21 9.94 0.81 5.72
CA ASP A 21 10.85 1.51 4.83
C ASP A 21 10.72 3.04 4.89
N CYS A 22 9.57 3.55 5.33
CA CYS A 22 9.35 4.99 5.45
C CYS A 22 9.83 5.51 6.82
N CYS A 23 9.19 5.11 7.92
CA CYS A 23 9.51 5.65 9.25
C CYS A 23 10.68 4.96 9.95
N LYS A 24 11.24 3.89 9.36
CA LYS A 24 12.38 3.12 9.88
C LYS A 24 12.17 2.47 11.26
N ARG A 25 10.93 2.39 11.75
CA ARG A 25 10.55 1.68 12.99
C ARG A 25 10.17 0.23 12.69
N VAL A 26 10.45 -0.68 13.62
CA VAL A 26 9.99 -2.08 13.54
C VAL A 26 8.54 -2.18 13.99
N ARG A 27 7.64 -2.60 13.11
CA ARG A 27 6.19 -2.69 13.31
C ARG A 27 5.59 -3.72 12.35
N ASP A 28 4.30 -3.99 12.48
CA ASP A 28 3.55 -4.71 11.46
C ASP A 28 3.50 -3.92 10.15
N ILE A 29 3.89 -4.59 9.07
CA ILE A 29 3.85 -4.07 7.71
C ILE A 29 2.59 -4.57 7.03
N TYR A 30 1.77 -3.63 6.56
CA TYR A 30 0.46 -3.89 5.98
C TYR A 30 0.45 -3.67 4.47
N PHE A 31 1.35 -2.82 3.95
CA PHE A 31 1.26 -2.36 2.57
C PHE A 31 2.59 -2.46 1.84
N ARG A 32 2.51 -2.66 0.53
CA ARG A 32 3.62 -2.52 -0.41
C ARG A 32 3.28 -1.48 -1.46
N LEU A 33 4.05 -0.41 -1.53
CA LEU A 33 3.99 0.53 -2.64
C LEU A 33 4.91 0.03 -3.75
N ASN A 34 4.36 -0.36 -4.89
CA ASN A 34 5.09 -0.69 -6.10
C ASN A 34 5.31 0.58 -6.94
N ILE A 35 6.58 0.89 -7.20
CA ILE A 35 7.00 2.04 -8.00
C ILE A 35 7.36 1.52 -9.38
N ARG A 36 6.67 2.02 -10.40
CA ARG A 36 6.88 1.66 -11.80
C ARG A 36 7.51 2.79 -12.59
N ASP A 37 8.08 2.47 -13.75
CA ASP A 37 8.67 3.46 -14.64
C ASP A 37 7.63 4.51 -15.08
N ALA A 38 8.02 5.78 -15.09
CA ALA A 38 7.08 6.88 -15.34
C ALA A 38 6.56 6.95 -16.79
N LYS A 39 7.31 6.38 -17.75
CA LYS A 39 7.00 6.49 -19.18
C LYS A 39 5.93 5.48 -19.61
N SER A 40 6.12 4.21 -19.24
CA SER A 40 5.30 3.09 -19.70
C SER A 40 4.49 2.43 -18.59
N THR A 41 4.84 2.63 -17.31
CA THR A 41 4.24 1.96 -16.15
C THR A 41 4.26 0.42 -16.25
N SER A 42 5.14 -0.13 -17.11
CA SER A 42 5.21 -1.55 -17.39
C SER A 42 6.25 -2.23 -16.50
N MET A 43 7.33 -1.52 -16.17
CA MET A 43 8.46 -2.05 -15.42
C MET A 43 8.37 -1.63 -13.96
N LEU A 44 8.48 -2.60 -13.04
CA LEU A 44 8.71 -2.33 -11.62
C LEU A 44 10.14 -1.83 -11.43
N VAL A 45 10.30 -0.62 -10.91
CA VAL A 45 11.61 -0.01 -10.64
C VAL A 45 11.99 -0.06 -9.17
N GLY A 46 11.03 -0.24 -8.28
CA GLY A 46 11.29 -0.38 -6.85
C GLY A 46 10.02 -0.62 -6.05
N SER A 47 10.18 -0.84 -4.75
CA SER A 47 9.04 -0.92 -3.83
C SER A 47 9.38 -0.41 -2.44
N LEU A 48 8.36 0.02 -1.70
CA LEU A 48 8.46 0.38 -0.28
C LEU A 48 7.46 -0.44 0.54
N GLU A 49 7.91 -0.94 1.68
CA GLU A 49 7.09 -1.73 2.59
C GLU A 49 6.72 -0.90 3.81
N LEU A 50 5.43 -0.70 4.01
CA LEU A 50 4.89 0.35 4.88
C LEU A 50 4.06 -0.22 6.04
N CYS A 51 4.29 0.32 7.23
CA CYS A 51 3.38 0.13 8.37
C CYS A 51 2.05 0.87 8.15
N LYS A 52 1.07 0.63 9.02
CA LYS A 52 -0.28 1.23 8.96
C LYS A 52 -0.26 2.75 8.66
N ASP A 53 0.37 3.53 9.56
CA ASP A 53 0.40 4.99 9.46
C ASP A 53 1.06 5.49 8.16
N CYS A 54 2.17 4.87 7.76
CA CYS A 54 2.90 5.25 6.56
C CYS A 54 2.14 4.88 5.28
N GLY A 55 1.44 3.74 5.29
CA GLY A 55 0.60 3.32 4.17
C GLY A 55 -0.61 4.22 3.97
N TYR A 56 -1.28 4.64 5.04
CA TYR A 56 -2.39 5.60 4.93
C TYR A 56 -1.95 6.95 4.37
N ASN A 57 -0.86 7.52 4.89
CA ASN A 57 -0.29 8.76 4.34
C ASN A 57 0.06 8.60 2.85
N MET A 58 0.58 7.44 2.45
CA MET A 58 0.91 7.18 1.04
C MET A 58 -0.34 6.95 0.18
N GLY A 59 -1.39 6.36 0.75
CA GLY A 59 -2.72 6.25 0.16
C GLY A 59 -3.31 7.61 -0.17
N ASP A 60 -3.24 8.55 0.78
CA ASP A 60 -3.70 9.93 0.59
C ASP A 60 -2.93 10.65 -0.52
N ILE A 61 -1.60 10.50 -0.58
CA ILE A 61 -0.74 11.09 -1.62
C ILE A 61 -1.06 10.50 -2.99
N THR A 62 -1.26 9.19 -3.07
CA THR A 62 -1.50 8.46 -4.33
C THR A 62 -2.97 8.44 -4.75
N ASN A 63 -3.86 8.96 -3.89
CA ASN A 63 -5.31 8.85 -4.00
C ASN A 63 -5.76 7.37 -4.16
N ALA A 64 -5.08 6.48 -3.46
CA ALA A 64 -5.39 5.05 -3.37
C ALA A 64 -6.22 4.79 -2.11
N ASN A 65 -7.36 4.11 -2.27
CA ASN A 65 -8.16 3.68 -1.14
C ASN A 65 -7.49 2.44 -0.52
N VAL A 66 -7.05 2.56 0.72
CA VAL A 66 -6.40 1.48 1.47
C VAL A 66 -7.04 1.29 2.83
N SER A 67 -7.34 0.04 3.18
CA SER A 67 -7.79 -0.36 4.51
C SER A 67 -6.85 -1.45 5.06
N THR A 68 -6.68 -1.49 6.37
CA THR A 68 -6.04 -2.65 7.04
C THR A 68 -7.05 -3.73 7.41
N GLU A 69 -8.33 -3.38 7.40
CA GLU A 69 -9.43 -4.26 7.74
C GLU A 69 -9.93 -4.96 6.47
N LYS A 70 -10.07 -6.28 6.55
CA LYS A 70 -10.67 -7.10 5.49
C LYS A 70 -12.07 -7.49 5.95
N VAL A 71 -13.08 -6.85 5.40
CA VAL A 71 -14.48 -7.29 5.55
C VAL A 71 -14.61 -8.63 4.80
N LEU A 72 -14.89 -9.71 5.52
CA LEU A 72 -15.06 -11.03 4.93
C LEU A 72 -16.47 -11.22 4.38
N GLU A 73 -17.46 -10.73 5.12
CA GLU A 73 -18.87 -10.72 4.73
C GLU A 73 -19.53 -9.46 5.31
N GLU A 74 -20.35 -8.81 4.49
CA GLU A 74 -21.18 -7.66 4.88
C GLU A 74 -22.63 -8.15 4.94
N PHE A 75 -23.25 -8.05 6.10
CA PHE A 75 -24.64 -8.46 6.30
C PHE A 75 -25.54 -7.22 6.26
N ASN A 76 -26.39 -7.12 5.24
CA ASN A 76 -27.46 -6.13 5.17
C ASN A 76 -28.79 -6.79 5.54
N PHE A 77 -29.52 -6.17 6.47
CA PHE A 77 -30.80 -6.66 7.01
C PHE A 77 -32.01 -5.89 6.46
N GLU A 78 -31.88 -5.25 5.29
CA GLU A 78 -32.99 -4.60 4.59
C GLU A 78 -33.98 -5.60 3.99
#